data_AF-A0A921HQL4-F1
#
_entry.id   AF-A0A921HQL4-F1
#
_cell.length_a   1.000
_cell.length_b   1.000
_cell.length_c   1.000
_cell.angle_alpha   90.00
_cell.angle_beta   90.00
_cell.angle_gamma   90.00
#
_symmetry.space_group_name_H-M   'P 1'
#
loop_
_entity.id
_entity.type
_entity.pdbx_description
1 polymer ?
#
loop_
_entity_poly.entity_id
_entity_poly.type
_entity_poly.pdbx_seq_one_letter_code
_entity_poly.pdbx_strand_id
1 'polypeptide(L)' 'LKDRYEKNIAERYKVAEMPQTSEELFELVGRKRGFLQKGGVIDTEKTAIAVLKDFRAGKLGNISLEEP' A
#
# COMPACT_ATOMS: atom_id res chain seq x y z
N LEU A 1 -2.20 12.11 3.17
CA LEU A 1 -2.65 10.73 3.47
C LEU A 1 -1.65 9.92 4.31
N LYS A 2 -0.33 9.98 4.01
CA LYS A 2 0.72 9.23 4.73
C LYS A 2 0.76 9.52 6.23
N ASP A 3 0.82 10.79 6.63
CA ASP A 3 1.04 11.17 8.04
C ASP A 3 -0.08 10.75 9.01
N ARG A 4 -1.32 10.62 8.52
CA ARG A 4 -2.49 10.39 9.39
C ARG A 4 -2.88 8.92 9.53
N TYR A 5 -2.50 8.08 8.55
CA TYR A 5 -2.87 6.66 8.50
C TYR A 5 -1.65 5.73 8.44
N GLU A 6 -0.47 6.25 8.78
CA GLU A 6 0.81 5.55 8.73
C GLU A 6 0.78 4.23 9.51
N LYS A 7 0.20 4.24 10.71
CA LYS A 7 0.03 3.04 11.55
C LYS A 7 -0.83 1.97 10.89
N ASN A 8 -1.96 2.36 10.29
CA ASN A 8 -2.87 1.40 9.67
C ASN A 8 -2.25 0.76 8.43
N ILE A 9 -1.50 1.54 7.65
CA ILE A 9 -0.77 1.06 6.48
C ILE A 9 0.36 0.11 6.91
N ALA A 10 1.13 0.49 7.94
CA ALA A 10 2.20 -0.32 8.48
C ALA A 10 1.67 -1.67 9.02
N GLU A 11 0.54 -1.66 9.74
CA GLU A 11 -0.08 -2.87 10.28
C GLU A 11 -0.63 -3.78 9.16
N ARG A 12 -1.37 -3.20 8.20
CA ARG A 12 -2.00 -3.97 7.11
C ARG A 12 -0.97 -4.61 6.19
N TYR A 13 0.06 -3.86 5.82
CA TYR A 13 1.12 -4.35 4.95
C TYR A 13 2.30 -4.93 5.72
N LYS A 14 2.21 -5.04 7.06
CA LYS A 14 3.27 -5.52 7.96
C LYS A 14 4.63 -4.89 7.62
N VAL A 15 4.67 -3.57 7.54
CA VAL A 15 5.87 -2.79 7.24
C VAL A 15 6.51 -2.40 8.56
N ALA A 16 7.77 -2.77 8.78
CA ALA A 16 8.48 -2.48 10.03
C ALA A 16 8.83 -0.99 10.15
N GLU A 17 9.23 -0.39 9.03
CA GLU A 17 9.54 1.04 8.91
C GLU A 17 8.77 1.60 7.72
N MET A 18 8.04 2.69 7.93
CA MET A 18 7.31 3.30 6.82
C MET A 18 8.34 3.87 5.82
N PRO A 19 8.22 3.56 4.52
CA PRO A 19 9.15 4.10 3.55
C PRO A 19 9.01 5.61 3.45
N GLN A 20 10.06 6.29 2.98
CA GLN A 20 10.07 7.75 2.85
C GLN A 20 9.15 8.18 1.71
N THR A 21 9.11 7.42 0.63
CA THR A 21 8.30 7.73 -0.56
C THR A 21 7.08 6.83 -0.72
N SER A 22 6.10 7.29 -1.48
CA SER A 22 4.90 6.51 -1.83
C SER A 22 5.27 5.34 -2.75
N GLU A 23 6.28 5.53 -3.61
CA GLU A 23 6.78 4.55 -4.56
C GLU A 23 7.43 3.35 -3.86
N GLU A 24 8.27 3.58 -2.86
CA GLU A 24 8.88 2.50 -2.07
C GLU A 24 7.82 1.67 -1.32
N LEU A 25 6.79 2.33 -0.79
CA LEU A 25 5.65 1.63 -0.18
C LEU A 25 4.93 0.77 -1.22
N PHE A 26 4.73 1.31 -2.41
CA PHE A 26 4.08 0.60 -3.50
C PHE A 26 4.89 -0.61 -3.96
N GLU A 27 6.21 -0.47 -4.11
CA GLU A 27 7.14 -1.58 -4.37
C GLU A 27 7.07 -2.65 -3.29
N LEU A 28 7.09 -2.25 -2.02
CA LEU A 28 7.03 -3.17 -0.91
C LEU A 28 5.72 -3.96 -0.91
N VAL A 29 4.59 -3.30 -1.15
CA VAL A 29 3.28 -3.97 -1.28
C VAL A 29 3.26 -4.94 -2.46
N GLY A 30 3.75 -4.52 -3.63
CA GLY A 30 3.83 -5.35 -4.83
C GLY A 30 4.69 -6.59 -4.62
N ARG A 31 5.91 -6.42 -4.08
CA ARG A 31 6.83 -7.51 -3.74
C ARG A 31 6.23 -8.48 -2.74
N LYS A 32 5.63 -7.97 -1.65
CA LYS A 32 5.03 -8.79 -0.59
C LYS A 32 3.85 -9.63 -1.08
N ARG A 33 3.15 -9.15 -2.11
CA ARG A 33 2.04 -9.88 -2.76
C ARG A 33 2.47 -10.76 -3.91
N GLY A 34 3.75 -10.76 -4.27
CA GLY A 34 4.26 -11.51 -5.41
C GLY A 34 3.81 -10.95 -6.76
N PHE A 35 3.40 -9.67 -6.81
CA PHE A 35 3.09 -8.97 -8.06
C PHE A 35 4.38 -8.54 -8.72
N LEU A 36 5.13 -9.51 -9.24
CA LEU A 36 6.40 -9.29 -9.93
C LEU A 36 6.24 -9.61 -11.41
N GLN A 37 6.80 -8.75 -12.24
CA GLN A 37 7.02 -8.97 -13.65
C GLN A 37 8.41 -9.58 -13.90
N LYS A 38 8.67 -9.96 -15.14
CA LYS A 38 9.99 -10.45 -15.55
C LYS A 38 11.05 -9.39 -15.24
N GLY A 39 12.17 -9.82 -14.66
CA GLY A 39 13.24 -8.92 -14.21
C GLY A 39 13.10 -8.43 -12.77
N GLY A 40 12.11 -8.89 -12.00
CA GLY A 40 11.97 -8.58 -10.57
C GLY A 40 11.37 -7.20 -10.27
N VAL A 41 10.85 -6.52 -11.30
CA VAL A 41 10.11 -5.26 -11.18
C VAL A 41 8.67 -5.56 -10.77
N ILE A 42 8.06 -4.71 -9.94
CA ILE A 42 6.67 -4.91 -9.54
C ILE A 42 5.70 -4.65 -10.70
N ASP A 43 4.62 -5.43 -10.74
CA ASP A 43 3.46 -5.18 -11.58
C ASP A 43 2.65 -4.05 -10.94
N THR A 44 2.87 -2.82 -11.41
CA THR A 44 2.26 -1.61 -10.85
C THR A 44 0.75 -1.61 -10.98
N GLU A 45 0.21 -2.17 -12.06
CA GLU A 45 -1.23 -2.22 -12.31
C GLU A 45 -1.93 -3.17 -11.34
N LYS A 46 -1.42 -4.41 -11.20
CA LYS A 46 -1.95 -5.36 -10.20
C LYS A 46 -1.82 -4.83 -8.78
N THR A 47 -0.69 -4.18 -8.49
CA THR A 47 -0.45 -3.57 -7.18
C THR A 47 -1.47 -2.45 -6.91
N ALA A 48 -1.74 -1.57 -7.89
CA ALA A 48 -2.72 -0.49 -7.77
C ALA A 48 -4.12 -1.04 -7.49
N ILE A 49 -4.55 -2.02 -8.29
CA ILE A 49 -5.87 -2.66 -8.13
C ILE A 49 -6.00 -3.29 -6.75
N ALA A 50 -4.96 -3.96 -6.25
CA ALA A 50 -5.00 -4.59 -4.94
C ALA A 50 -5.04 -3.56 -3.80
N VAL A 51 -4.24 -2.49 -3.88
CA VAL A 51 -4.25 -1.40 -2.90
C VAL A 51 -5.63 -0.73 -2.86
N LEU A 52 -6.20 -0.41 -4.03
CA LEU A 52 -7.55 0.15 -4.14
C LEU A 52 -8.61 -0.81 -3.59
N LYS A 53 -8.45 -2.12 -3.81
CA LYS A 53 -9.37 -3.13 -3.27
C LYS A 53 -9.32 -3.19 -1.75
N ASP A 54 -8.13 -3.13 -1.13
CA ASP A 54 -8.02 -3.08 0.32
C ASP A 54 -8.59 -1.78 0.91
N PHE A 55 -8.36 -0.65 0.23
CA PHE A 55 -8.93 0.63 0.60
C PHE A 55 -10.47 0.57 0.59
N ARG A 56 -11.07 0.13 -0.53
CA ARG A 56 -12.54 0.00 -0.67
C ARG A 56 -13.13 -1.03 0.27
N ALA A 57 -12.36 -2.04 0.66
CA ALA A 57 -12.79 -3.05 1.62
C ALA A 57 -12.58 -2.63 3.09
N GLY A 58 -12.11 -1.40 3.37
CA GLY A 58 -11.85 -0.91 4.73
C GLY A 58 -10.69 -1.63 5.44
N LYS A 59 -9.89 -2.40 4.72
CA LYS A 59 -8.80 -3.20 5.31
C LYS A 59 -7.57 -2.37 5.67
N LEU A 60 -7.51 -1.13 5.19
CA LEU A 60 -6.53 -0.12 5.61
C LEU A 60 -7.05 0.69 6.83
N GLY A 61 -8.11 0.22 7.48
CA GLY A 61 -8.81 0.92 8.55
C GLY A 61 -9.80 1.96 8.04
N ASN A 62 -10.33 2.77 8.97
CA ASN A 62 -11.25 3.86 8.66
C ASN A 62 -10.46 5.05 8.09
N ILE A 63 -10.15 4.99 6.79
CA ILE A 63 -9.52 6.09 6.07
C ILE A 63 -10.62 6.95 5.46
N SER A 64 -10.75 8.19 5.93
CA SER A 64 -11.53 9.23 5.24
C SER A 64 -10.65 9.98 4.25
N LEU A 65 -11.11 10.13 3.01
CA LEU A 65 -10.48 10.97 1.97
C LEU A 65 -10.98 12.41 2.00
N GLU A 66 -12.07 12.67 2.70
CA GLU A 66 -12.62 14.01 2.90
C GLU A 66 -12.27 14.51 4.31
N GLU A 67 -11.85 15.77 4.38
CA GLU A 67 -11.65 16.52 5.62
C GLU A 67 -12.84 17.48 5.79
N PRO A 68 -13.35 17.69 7.01
CA PRO A 68 -14.41 18.66 7.29
C PRO A 68 -13.96 20.12 7.07
#